data_AF-A0A178ACC5-F1
#
_entry.id   AF-A0A178ACC5-F1
#
_cell.length_a   1.000
_cell.length_b   1.000
_cell.length_c   1.000
_cell.angle_alpha   90.00
_cell.angle_beta   90.00
_cell.angle_gamma   90.00
#
_symmetry.space_group_name_H-M   'P 1'
#
loop_
_entity.id
_entity.type
_entity.pdbx_description
1 polymer ?
#
loop_
_entity_poly.entity_id
_entity_poly.type
_entity_poly.pdbx_seq_one_letter_code
_entity_poly.pdbx_strand_id
1 'polypeptide(L)'
;MRLRCSLALWGFWHGVLALILPQYDAQGPMLLELAQTREPAFDYVILAFTKVDDPKTYRAEVPLGVRIPSDQGVSLPMHASTLKIETAVNKYGRARQLADLDHIVCRAVPMPNSKEKAEWDISGVEKVWPWFSVRDGTVSLSDSSSRWFLAGQIASYECW
;
A
#
# COMPACT_ATOMS: atom_id res chain seq x y z
N MET A 1 -35.86 36.84 55.66
CA MET A 1 -35.50 35.53 56.27
C MET A 1 -35.92 34.47 55.26
N ARG A 2 -34.97 33.90 54.48
CA ARG A 2 -34.33 32.57 54.68
C ARG A 2 -35.40 31.47 54.90
N LEU A 3 -35.49 30.35 54.18
CA LEU A 3 -34.63 29.66 53.20
C LEU A 3 -35.40 28.37 52.78
N ARG A 4 -35.11 27.81 51.59
CA ARG A 4 -35.09 26.37 51.17
C ARG A 4 -35.63 26.22 49.73
N CYS A 5 -34.75 26.08 48.73
CA CYS A 5 -34.12 24.83 48.25
C CYS A 5 -35.13 23.72 47.91
N SER A 6 -35.27 23.37 46.63
CA SER A 6 -34.65 22.16 46.06
C SER A 6 -35.31 21.70 44.75
N LEU A 7 -34.45 21.18 43.85
CA LEU A 7 -34.71 20.21 42.78
C LEU A 7 -35.36 20.71 41.48
N ALA A 8 -34.53 21.31 40.61
CA ALA A 8 -34.76 21.29 39.17
C ALA A 8 -34.15 19.99 38.60
N LEU A 9 -35.00 19.01 38.33
CA LEU A 9 -34.66 17.74 37.68
C LEU A 9 -34.53 17.93 36.17
N TRP A 10 -33.53 17.25 35.63
CA TRP A 10 -33.13 17.22 34.24
C TRP A 10 -34.18 16.63 33.30
N GLY A 11 -34.14 17.08 32.04
CA GLY A 11 -34.85 16.49 30.91
C GLY A 11 -34.17 16.85 29.60
N PHE A 12 -32.90 16.47 29.46
CA PHE A 12 -32.13 16.49 28.21
C PHE A 12 -32.81 15.58 27.18
N TRP A 13 -33.39 16.13 26.12
CA TRP A 13 -33.75 15.39 24.90
C TRP A 13 -33.04 16.05 23.72
N HIS A 14 -31.75 15.76 23.57
CA HIS A 14 -31.07 15.96 22.29
C HIS A 14 -31.18 14.63 21.54
N GLY A 15 -32.05 14.60 20.52
CA GLY A 15 -32.09 13.52 19.56
C GLY A 15 -30.76 13.46 18.82
N VAL A 16 -29.99 12.39 19.05
CA VAL A 16 -28.83 12.07 18.23
C VAL A 16 -29.38 11.43 16.96
N LEU A 17 -29.43 12.22 15.87
CA LEU A 17 -29.53 11.68 14.52
C LEU A 17 -28.26 10.87 14.26
N ALA A 18 -28.36 9.55 14.46
CA ALA A 18 -27.41 8.60 13.91
C ALA A 18 -27.53 8.66 12.39
N LEU A 19 -26.63 9.39 11.75
CA LEU A 19 -26.35 9.24 10.32
C LEU A 19 -25.84 7.81 10.14
N ILE A 20 -26.72 6.94 9.69
CA ILE A 20 -26.37 5.62 9.17
C ILE A 20 -25.54 5.89 7.91
N LEU A 21 -24.21 5.89 8.07
CA LEU A 21 -23.28 5.82 6.96
C LEU A 21 -23.59 4.52 6.21
N PRO A 22 -23.73 4.54 4.88
CA PRO A 22 -23.96 3.33 4.12
C PRO A 22 -22.76 2.41 4.33
N GLN A 23 -23.01 1.22 4.88
CA GLN A 23 -22.05 0.13 4.88
C GLN A 23 -21.75 -0.20 3.42
N TYR A 24 -20.56 0.19 2.97
CA TYR A 24 -19.98 -0.26 1.72
C TYR A 24 -19.63 -1.74 1.88
N ASP A 25 -20.63 -2.60 1.70
CA ASP A 25 -20.38 -4.03 1.52
C ASP A 25 -19.90 -4.29 0.08
N ALA A 26 -18.87 -5.12 0.00
CA ALA A 26 -18.43 -5.88 -1.16
C ALA A 26 -17.80 -5.11 -2.34
N GLN A 27 -16.56 -4.66 -2.17
CA GLN A 27 -15.55 -4.90 -3.22
C GLN A 27 -14.87 -6.23 -2.88
N GLY A 28 -15.24 -7.28 -3.63
CA GLY A 28 -14.55 -8.57 -3.59
C GLY A 28 -13.08 -8.44 -4.03
N PRO A 29 -12.26 -9.49 -3.85
CA PRO A 29 -10.89 -9.48 -4.35
C PRO A 29 -10.92 -9.12 -5.83
N MET A 30 -10.13 -8.13 -6.24
CA MET A 30 -9.86 -7.88 -7.66
C MET A 30 -9.25 -9.17 -8.21
N LEU A 31 -10.09 -9.98 -8.84
CA LEU A 31 -9.65 -11.06 -9.70
C LEU A 31 -8.84 -10.36 -10.78
N LEU A 32 -7.53 -10.62 -10.79
CA LEU A 32 -6.61 -10.14 -11.81
C LEU A 32 -7.06 -10.77 -13.13
N GLU A 33 -8.06 -10.19 -13.77
CA GLU A 33 -8.47 -10.57 -15.12
C GLU A 33 -7.27 -10.24 -15.98
N LEU A 34 -6.54 -11.29 -16.36
CA LEU A 34 -5.28 -11.19 -17.09
C LEU A 34 -5.44 -10.15 -18.19
N ALA A 35 -4.77 -9.01 -18.00
CA ALA A 35 -4.64 -8.00 -19.03
C ALA A 35 -4.09 -8.71 -20.26
N GLN A 36 -4.96 -8.85 -21.26
CA GLN A 36 -4.62 -9.48 -22.53
C GLN A 36 -3.35 -8.85 -23.06
N THR A 37 -2.48 -9.72 -23.55
CA THR A 37 -1.14 -9.52 -24.11
C THR A 37 -1.07 -8.35 -25.10
N ARG A 38 -1.02 -7.13 -24.57
CA ARG A 38 -0.60 -5.93 -25.27
C ARG A 38 0.81 -5.68 -24.76
N GLU A 39 1.79 -5.49 -25.64
CA GLU A 39 3.12 -5.05 -25.19
C GLU A 39 2.93 -3.90 -24.19
N PRO A 40 3.60 -3.95 -23.02
CA PRO A 40 3.39 -2.94 -22.02
C PRO A 40 3.78 -1.59 -22.63
N ALA A 41 2.91 -0.59 -22.47
CA ALA A 41 3.17 0.75 -23.01
C ALA A 41 4.39 1.41 -22.34
N PHE A 42 4.89 0.80 -21.27
CA PHE A 42 5.97 1.23 -20.40
C PHE A 42 6.92 0.07 -20.14
N ASP A 43 8.17 0.38 -19.85
CA ASP A 43 9.21 -0.60 -19.60
C ASP A 43 9.57 -0.64 -18.11
N TYR A 44 9.48 0.49 -17.42
CA TYR A 44 9.75 0.59 -15.99
C TYR A 44 8.98 1.74 -15.32
N VAL A 45 8.87 1.67 -14.00
CA VAL A 45 8.36 2.75 -13.16
C VAL A 45 9.47 3.43 -12.39
N ILE A 46 9.28 4.70 -12.07
CA ILE A 46 10.05 5.38 -11.03
C ILE A 46 9.31 5.22 -9.72
N LEU A 47 9.90 4.42 -8.83
CA LEU A 47 9.40 4.21 -7.49
C LEU A 47 10.14 5.14 -6.52
N ALA A 48 9.41 6.03 -5.88
CA ALA A 48 9.91 6.85 -4.81
C ALA A 48 9.71 6.16 -3.46
N PHE A 49 10.70 6.30 -2.57
CA PHE A 49 10.66 5.67 -1.25
C PHE A 49 11.43 6.47 -0.21
N THR A 50 11.11 6.25 1.06
CA THR A 50 11.92 6.67 2.22
C THR A 50 12.42 5.43 2.95
N LYS A 51 13.59 5.53 3.57
CA LYS A 51 14.10 4.44 4.42
C LYS A 51 13.58 4.62 5.84
N VAL A 52 13.56 3.54 6.63
CA VAL A 52 13.09 3.60 8.04
C VAL A 52 13.90 4.62 8.86
N ASP A 53 15.21 4.68 8.64
CA ASP A 53 16.13 5.54 9.41
C ASP A 53 16.53 6.83 8.68
N ASP A 54 15.94 7.09 7.50
CA ASP A 54 16.27 8.27 6.70
C ASP A 54 15.02 8.83 6.00
N PRO A 55 14.54 10.03 6.42
CA PRO A 55 13.36 10.65 5.85
C PRO A 55 13.57 11.18 4.44
N LYS A 56 14.81 11.15 3.90
CA LYS A 56 15.10 11.55 2.53
C LYS A 56 14.34 10.67 1.53
N THR A 57 13.73 11.31 0.54
CA THR A 57 13.13 10.61 -0.60
C THR A 57 14.22 10.16 -1.59
N TYR A 58 14.19 8.87 -1.89
CA TYR A 58 15.00 8.21 -2.90
C TYR A 58 14.12 7.77 -4.07
N ARG A 59 14.75 7.46 -5.20
CA ARG A 59 14.08 7.02 -6.43
C ARG A 59 14.83 5.82 -7.00
N ALA A 60 14.07 4.86 -7.49
CA ALA A 60 14.60 3.69 -8.18
C ALA A 60 13.76 3.37 -9.42
N GLU A 61 14.43 2.86 -10.45
CA GLU A 61 13.76 2.29 -11.60
C GLU A 61 13.38 0.84 -11.31
N VAL A 62 12.11 0.49 -11.55
CA VAL A 62 11.59 -0.86 -11.37
C VAL A 62 10.96 -1.31 -12.69
N PRO A 63 11.61 -2.20 -13.46
CA PRO A 63 11.01 -2.82 -14.64
C PRO A 63 9.64 -3.45 -14.36
N LEU A 64 8.74 -3.31 -15.31
CA LEU A 64 7.43 -3.96 -15.29
C LEU A 64 7.54 -5.45 -15.65
N GLY A 65 6.71 -6.28 -15.02
CA GLY A 65 6.66 -7.73 -15.25
C GLY A 65 7.86 -8.50 -14.70
N VAL A 66 8.77 -7.84 -13.97
CA VAL A 66 9.98 -8.44 -13.39
C VAL A 66 9.98 -8.24 -11.88
N ARG A 67 10.19 -9.32 -11.14
CA ARG A 67 10.45 -9.27 -9.69
C ARG A 67 11.93 -8.97 -9.46
N ILE A 68 12.22 -7.90 -8.74
CA ILE A 68 13.58 -7.45 -8.44
C ILE A 68 13.91 -7.75 -6.98
N PRO A 69 14.93 -8.57 -6.70
CA PRO A 69 15.42 -8.78 -5.36
C PRO A 69 16.01 -7.50 -4.76
N SER A 70 15.69 -7.21 -3.49
CA SER A 70 16.20 -6.03 -2.79
C SER A 70 17.71 -6.10 -2.50
N ASP A 71 18.31 -7.28 -2.58
CA ASP A 71 19.73 -7.54 -2.34
C ASP A 71 20.58 -7.43 -3.63
N GLN A 72 19.95 -7.44 -4.81
CA GLN A 72 20.64 -7.44 -6.11
C GLN A 72 20.82 -6.06 -6.75
N GLY A 73 20.51 -4.97 -6.04
CA GLY A 73 20.64 -3.63 -6.59
C GLY A 73 20.83 -2.55 -5.54
N VAL A 74 21.71 -1.58 -5.81
CA VAL A 74 21.97 -0.43 -4.93
C VAL A 74 20.75 0.51 -4.85
N SER A 75 19.77 0.36 -5.75
CA SER A 75 18.67 1.31 -5.94
C SER A 75 17.49 1.09 -4.99
N LEU A 76 17.19 -0.16 -4.59
CA LEU A 76 15.99 -0.48 -3.79
C LEU A 76 16.38 -0.93 -2.37
N PRO A 77 15.71 -0.43 -1.32
CA PRO A 77 16.13 -0.71 0.04
C PRO A 77 15.54 -2.04 0.54
N MET A 78 16.26 -2.72 1.44
CA MET A 78 15.68 -3.83 2.22
C MET A 78 14.72 -3.33 3.32
N HIS A 79 14.80 -2.04 3.67
CA HIS A 79 13.98 -1.41 4.70
C HIS A 79 13.44 -0.07 4.18
N ALA A 80 12.19 -0.07 3.71
CA ALA A 80 11.48 1.15 3.33
C ALA A 80 10.39 1.47 4.37
N SER A 81 10.23 2.76 4.67
CA SER A 81 9.11 3.25 5.47
C SER A 81 7.91 3.59 4.59
N THR A 82 8.15 4.18 3.42
CA THR A 82 7.09 4.55 2.47
C THR A 82 7.44 4.18 1.04
N LEU A 83 6.42 3.97 0.21
CA LEU A 83 6.54 3.80 -1.24
C LEU A 83 5.52 4.67 -1.98
N LYS A 84 5.87 5.10 -3.19
CA LYS A 84 4.99 5.84 -4.11
C LYS A 84 5.42 5.62 -5.56
N ILE A 85 4.46 5.36 -6.45
CA ILE A 85 4.71 5.41 -7.91
C ILE A 85 4.72 6.89 -8.32
N GLU A 86 5.86 7.40 -8.80
CA GLU A 86 5.97 8.79 -9.27
C GLU A 86 5.70 8.93 -10.77
N THR A 87 6.14 7.97 -11.58
CA THR A 87 5.88 7.95 -13.02
C THR A 87 6.19 6.57 -13.62
N ALA A 88 5.87 6.38 -14.89
CA ALA A 88 6.31 5.25 -15.71
C ALA A 88 6.91 5.73 -17.01
N VAL A 89 7.93 5.02 -17.48
CA VAL A 89 8.78 5.40 -18.61
C VAL A 89 8.81 4.25 -19.61
N ASN A 90 8.73 4.60 -20.89
CA ASN A 90 8.87 3.63 -21.98
C ASN A 90 10.31 3.55 -22.51
N LYS A 91 10.56 2.64 -23.46
CA LYS A 91 11.86 2.36 -24.08
C LYS A 91 12.49 3.55 -24.79
N TYR A 92 11.69 4.60 -25.05
CA TYR A 92 12.15 5.85 -25.64
C TYR A 92 12.44 6.93 -24.60
N GLY A 93 12.42 6.59 -23.31
CA GLY A 93 12.65 7.53 -22.20
C GLY A 93 11.50 8.51 -21.98
N ARG A 94 10.30 8.24 -22.50
CA ARG A 94 9.16 9.16 -22.39
C ARG A 94 8.29 8.81 -21.20
N ALA A 95 8.18 9.75 -20.27
CA ALA A 95 7.23 9.70 -19.17
C ALA A 95 5.81 10.09 -19.64
N ARG A 96 4.79 9.51 -19.01
CA ARG A 96 3.37 9.86 -19.22
C ARG A 96 2.79 10.56 -18.00
N GLN A 97 1.58 11.12 -18.17
CA GLN A 97 0.85 11.71 -17.05
C GLN A 97 0.41 10.62 -16.09
N LEU A 98 0.36 10.93 -14.78
CA LEU A 98 -0.05 10.00 -13.73
C LEU A 98 -1.41 9.34 -13.99
N ALA A 99 -2.35 10.06 -14.61
CA ALA A 99 -3.67 9.53 -14.96
C ALA A 99 -3.61 8.34 -15.94
N ASP A 100 -2.59 8.30 -16.80
CA ASP A 100 -2.40 7.20 -17.75
C ASP A 100 -1.83 5.93 -17.08
N LEU A 101 -1.40 6.02 -15.81
CA LEU A 101 -0.72 4.97 -15.06
C LEU A 101 -1.67 4.16 -14.17
N ASP A 102 -2.97 4.36 -14.29
CA ASP A 102 -3.99 3.74 -13.43
C ASP A 102 -4.03 2.20 -13.48
N HIS A 103 -3.45 1.60 -14.52
CA HIS A 103 -3.33 0.15 -14.67
C HIS A 103 -2.04 -0.42 -14.06
N ILE A 104 -1.10 0.45 -13.69
CA ILE A 104 0.17 0.03 -13.12
C ILE A 104 0.02 -0.18 -11.62
N VAL A 105 0.43 -1.35 -11.17
CA VAL A 105 0.43 -1.72 -9.76
C VAL A 105 1.78 -2.22 -9.32
N CYS A 106 2.19 -1.87 -8.11
CA CYS A 106 3.42 -2.33 -7.49
C CYS A 106 3.15 -2.99 -6.14
N ARG A 107 4.07 -3.83 -5.69
CA ARG A 107 4.09 -4.37 -4.33
C ARG A 107 5.52 -4.57 -3.84
N ALA A 108 5.69 -4.44 -2.53
CA ALA A 108 6.86 -4.93 -1.82
C ALA A 108 6.52 -6.29 -1.20
N VAL A 109 7.40 -7.26 -1.42
CA VAL A 109 7.28 -8.62 -0.89
C VAL A 109 8.25 -8.76 0.27
N PRO A 110 7.77 -9.03 1.50
CA PRO A 110 8.65 -9.16 2.65
C PRO A 110 9.45 -10.46 2.61
N MET A 111 10.58 -10.46 3.30
CA MET A 111 11.40 -11.62 3.56
C MET A 111 10.80 -12.40 4.74
N PRO A 112 10.33 -13.64 4.53
CA PRO A 112 9.87 -14.46 5.64
C PRO A 112 11.01 -14.75 6.61
N ASN A 113 10.72 -14.68 7.90
CA ASN A 113 11.60 -15.30 8.89
C ASN A 113 11.43 -16.84 8.87
N SER A 114 12.32 -17.56 9.55
CA SER A 114 12.33 -19.03 9.55
C SER A 114 11.03 -19.66 10.07
N LYS A 115 10.34 -19.00 11.00
CA LYS A 115 9.06 -19.45 11.55
C LYS A 115 7.92 -19.22 10.57
N GLU A 116 7.83 -18.03 9.99
CA GLU A 116 6.84 -17.69 8.97
C GLU A 116 6.97 -18.58 7.73
N LYS A 117 8.21 -18.85 7.32
CA LYS A 117 8.48 -19.77 6.20
C LYS A 117 7.92 -21.17 6.49
N ALA A 118 8.17 -21.71 7.69
CA ALA A 118 7.64 -23.01 8.08
C ALA A 118 6.10 -23.02 8.12
N GLU A 119 5.47 -21.94 8.60
CA GLU A 119 4.02 -21.80 8.60
C GLU A 119 3.44 -21.73 7.17
N TRP A 120 4.12 -21.07 6.23
CA TRP A 120 3.70 -21.03 4.83
C TRP A 120 3.85 -22.39 4.16
N ASP A 121 4.96 -23.08 4.39
CA ASP A 121 5.22 -24.42 3.86
C ASP A 121 4.19 -25.45 4.38
N ILE A 122 3.75 -25.32 5.65
CA ILE A 122 2.75 -26.21 6.26
C ILE A 122 1.32 -25.88 5.80
N SER A 123 0.97 -24.59 5.70
CA SER A 123 -0.39 -24.18 5.34
C SER A 123 -0.72 -24.40 3.87
N GLY A 124 0.29 -24.42 2.99
CA GLY A 124 0.10 -24.52 1.54
C GLY A 124 -0.63 -23.33 0.92
N VAL A 125 -0.91 -22.29 1.71
CA VAL A 125 -1.57 -21.05 1.26
C VAL A 125 -0.49 -20.04 0.92
N GLU A 126 -0.37 -19.69 -0.36
CA GLU A 126 0.51 -18.60 -0.77
C GLU A 126 0.00 -17.28 -0.18
N LYS A 127 0.81 -16.64 0.66
CA LYS A 127 0.47 -15.35 1.24
C LYS A 127 0.47 -14.29 0.15
N VAL A 128 -0.71 -13.75 -0.16
CA VAL A 128 -0.87 -12.68 -1.16
C VAL A 128 -0.58 -11.32 -0.50
N TRP A 129 0.43 -10.62 -1.01
CA TRP A 129 0.79 -9.28 -0.57
C TRP A 129 0.00 -8.21 -1.33
N PRO A 130 -0.45 -7.14 -0.65
CA PRO A 130 -1.31 -6.13 -1.25
C PRO A 130 -0.56 -5.32 -2.31
N TRP A 131 -1.20 -5.17 -3.46
CA TRP A 131 -0.81 -4.24 -4.51
C TRP A 131 -1.16 -2.80 -4.12
N PHE A 132 -0.40 -1.84 -4.63
CA PHE A 132 -0.74 -0.42 -4.63
C PHE A 132 -0.57 0.18 -6.02
N SER A 133 -1.38 1.19 -6.30
CA SER A 133 -1.42 1.94 -7.55
C SER A 133 -1.06 3.40 -7.31
N VAL A 134 -1.01 4.19 -8.38
CA VAL A 134 -0.84 5.65 -8.31
C VAL A 134 -1.94 6.32 -7.48
N ARG A 135 -3.15 5.76 -7.48
CA ARG A 135 -4.32 6.29 -6.76
C ARG A 135 -4.20 6.16 -5.25
N ASP A 136 -3.45 5.17 -4.77
CA ASP A 136 -3.16 4.98 -3.35
C ASP A 136 -2.19 6.03 -2.80
N GLY A 137 -1.52 6.78 -3.68
CA GLY A 137 -0.60 7.84 -3.31
C GLY A 137 0.68 7.30 -2.66
N THR A 138 1.01 7.82 -1.48
CA THR A 138 2.14 7.32 -0.69
C THR A 138 1.63 6.26 0.28
N VAL A 139 2.09 5.02 0.12
CA VAL A 139 1.75 3.92 1.03
C VAL A 139 2.79 3.80 2.14
N SER A 140 2.32 3.52 3.35
CA SER A 140 3.17 3.30 4.52
C SER A 140 3.42 1.81 4.73
N LEU A 141 4.69 1.42 4.86
CA LEU A 141 5.11 0.05 5.15
C LEU A 141 5.51 -0.14 6.61
N SER A 142 5.85 0.94 7.32
CA SER A 142 6.29 0.88 8.72
C SER A 142 5.18 1.17 9.74
N ASP A 143 4.01 1.63 9.30
CA ASP A 143 2.86 1.88 10.16
C ASP A 143 2.00 0.63 10.31
N SER A 144 1.90 0.08 11.53
CA SER A 144 1.11 -1.12 11.82
C SER A 144 -0.39 -1.01 11.52
N SER A 145 -0.92 0.21 11.39
CA SER A 145 -2.32 0.45 10.98
C SER A 145 -2.52 0.46 9.46
N SER A 146 -1.42 0.50 8.70
CA SER A 146 -1.45 0.47 7.23
C SER A 146 -1.79 -0.92 6.72
N ARG A 147 -2.66 -0.99 5.70
CA ARG A 147 -2.90 -2.25 4.97
C ARG A 147 -1.66 -2.79 4.25
N TRP A 148 -0.65 -1.94 4.00
CA TRP A 148 0.63 -2.33 3.38
C TRP A 148 1.75 -2.51 4.42
N PHE A 149 1.42 -2.57 5.71
CA PHE A 149 2.40 -2.77 6.76
C PHE A 149 3.25 -4.04 6.52
N LEU A 150 4.57 -3.87 6.55
CA LEU A 150 5.55 -4.94 6.48
C LEU A 150 6.41 -4.87 7.76
N ALA A 151 6.26 -5.85 8.64
CA ALA A 151 6.94 -5.92 9.94
C ALA A 151 8.45 -6.26 9.86
N GLY A 152 9.07 -6.20 8.67
CA GLY A 152 10.41 -6.74 8.45
C GLY A 152 11.07 -6.28 7.17
N GLN A 153 12.09 -7.04 6.76
CA GLN A 153 12.84 -6.77 5.54
C GLN A 153 11.99 -7.02 4.30
N ILE A 154 12.23 -6.24 3.26
CA ILE A 154 11.66 -6.44 1.92
C ILE A 154 12.63 -7.34 1.15
N ALA A 155 12.14 -8.50 0.72
CA ALA A 155 12.91 -9.43 -0.12
C ALA A 155 12.93 -9.00 -1.58
N SER A 156 11.81 -8.48 -2.10
CA SER A 156 11.74 -8.06 -3.50
C SER A 156 10.64 -7.03 -3.75
N TYR A 157 10.76 -6.39 -4.90
CA TYR A 157 9.80 -5.45 -5.46
C TYR A 157 9.28 -5.98 -6.79
N GLU A 158 8.01 -5.73 -7.08
CA GLU A 158 7.36 -6.22 -8.29
C GLU A 158 6.35 -5.20 -8.75
N CYS A 159 6.31 -4.92 -10.06
CA CYS A 159 5.32 -4.04 -10.69
C CYS A 159 4.78 -4.66 -11.97
N TRP A 160 3.52 -4.39 -12.30
CA TRP A 160 2.82 -4.83 -13.51
C TRP A 160 2.11 -3.67 -14.18
#